data_AF-A0A965ZTW0-F1
#
_entry.id   AF-A0A965ZTW0-F1
#
_cell.length_a   1.000
_cell.length_b   1.000
_cell.length_c   1.000
_cell.angle_alpha   90.00
_cell.angle_beta   90.00
_cell.angle_gamma   90.00
#
_symmetry.space_group_name_H-M   'P 1'
#
loop_
_entity.id
_entity.type
_entity.pdbx_description
1 polymer ?
#
loop_
_entity_poly.entity_id
_entity_poly.type
_entity_poly.pdbx_seq_one_letter_code
_entity_poly.pdbx_strand_id
1 'polypeptide(L)'
;MEYYLPTIGFFAYAVETLGVIVILGGVFHALRIVMRHRRALSQADLFTEFRREFARIMLVGLEFLVAGDIIRTVVVSHTLTDISSLGLLVLIRTVLVFTMHLELHGHWPWQRGAEQVD
;
A
#
# COMPACT_ATOMS: atom_id res chain seq x y z
N MET A 1 -23.77 23.48 -1.25
CA MET A 1 -22.68 22.51 -1.55
C MET A 1 -21.97 21.98 -0.30
N GLU A 2 -22.33 22.39 0.93
CA GLU A 2 -21.68 21.93 2.19
C GLU A 2 -22.06 20.50 2.66
N TYR A 3 -23.07 19.86 2.08
CA TYR A 3 -23.56 18.56 2.57
C TYR A 3 -22.76 17.34 2.08
N TYR A 4 -22.02 17.48 0.97
CA TYR A 4 -21.33 16.36 0.32
C TYR A 4 -19.96 16.05 0.97
N LEU A 5 -19.30 17.06 1.54
CA LEU A 5 -17.99 16.94 2.16
C LEU A 5 -17.93 15.89 3.29
N PRO A 6 -18.84 15.87 4.28
CA PRO A 6 -18.80 14.86 5.35
C PRO A 6 -19.10 13.44 4.83
N THR A 7 -19.96 13.33 3.82
CA THR A 7 -20.32 12.03 3.21
C THR A 7 -19.12 11.44 2.47
N ILE A 8 -18.41 12.24 1.67
CA ILE A 8 -17.24 11.77 0.93
C ILE A 8 -16.09 11.45 1.88
N GLY A 9 -15.89 12.24 2.95
CA GLY A 9 -14.91 11.95 3.99
C GLY A 9 -15.16 10.60 4.67
N PHE A 10 -16.42 10.27 4.97
CA PHE A 10 -16.79 8.96 5.51
C PHE A 10 -16.39 7.82 4.56
N PHE A 11 -16.65 7.95 3.26
CA PHE A 11 -16.24 6.93 2.28
C PHE A 11 -14.71 6.80 2.18
N ALA A 12 -13.98 7.92 2.21
CA ALA A 12 -12.51 7.90 2.21
C ALA A 12 -11.97 7.08 3.40
N TYR A 13 -12.43 7.39 4.62
CA TYR A 13 -12.01 6.68 5.83
C TYR A 13 -12.45 5.21 5.83
N ALA A 14 -13.64 4.91 5.32
CA ALA A 14 -14.12 3.53 5.20
C ALA A 14 -13.21 2.70 4.29
N VAL A 15 -12.85 3.26 3.13
CA VAL A 15 -11.95 2.61 2.16
C VAL A 15 -10.54 2.42 2.75
N GLU A 16 -9.98 3.44 3.41
CA GLU A 16 -8.69 3.31 4.10
C GLU A 16 -8.73 2.22 5.18
N THR A 17 -9.80 2.20 5.99
CA THR A 17 -9.98 1.22 7.06
C THR A 17 -10.05 -0.19 6.50
N LEU A 18 -10.75 -0.40 5.37
CA LEU A 18 -10.76 -1.69 4.68
C LEU A 18 -9.36 -2.09 4.22
N GLY A 19 -8.58 -1.17 3.66
CA GLY A 19 -7.19 -1.42 3.30
C GLY A 19 -6.35 -1.89 4.49
N VAL A 20 -6.46 -1.20 5.63
CA VAL A 20 -5.77 -1.60 6.88
C VAL A 20 -6.22 -2.98 7.35
N ILE A 21 -7.52 -3.27 7.33
CA ILE A 21 -8.07 -4.59 7.72
C ILE A 21 -7.52 -5.70 6.83
N VAL A 22 -7.46 -5.48 5.51
CA VAL A 22 -6.91 -6.46 4.57
C VAL A 22 -5.43 -6.74 4.86
N ILE A 23 -4.63 -5.69 5.11
CA ILE A 23 -3.21 -5.83 5.46
C ILE A 23 -3.05 -6.64 6.74
N LEU A 24 -3.73 -6.22 7.82
CA LEU A 24 -3.61 -6.87 9.13
C LEU A 24 -4.11 -8.32 9.09
N GLY A 25 -5.25 -8.57 8.45
CA GLY A 25 -5.84 -9.89 8.30
C GLY A 25 -4.94 -10.82 7.50
N GLY A 26 -4.37 -10.34 6.40
CA GLY A 26 -3.47 -11.13 5.58
C GLY A 26 -2.13 -11.42 6.27
N VAL A 27 -1.56 -10.47 7.01
CA VAL A 27 -0.37 -10.70 7.85
C VAL A 27 -0.63 -11.82 8.86
N PHE A 28 -1.77 -11.77 9.55
CA PHE A 28 -2.14 -12.78 10.53
C PHE A 28 -2.35 -14.16 9.89
N HIS A 29 -2.96 -14.20 8.69
CA HIS A 29 -3.14 -15.41 7.92
C HIS A 29 -1.80 -16.02 7.47
N ALA A 30 -0.89 -15.21 6.92
CA ALA A 30 0.44 -15.64 6.52
C ALA A 30 1.23 -16.19 7.72
N LEU A 31 1.17 -15.52 8.87
CA LEU A 31 1.81 -15.96 10.10
C LEU A 31 1.26 -17.31 10.58
N ARG A 32 -0.06 -17.52 10.54
CA ARG A 32 -0.69 -18.81 10.86
C ARG A 32 -0.21 -19.94 9.95
N ILE A 33 -0.08 -19.70 8.65
CA ILE A 33 0.40 -20.71 7.69
C ILE A 33 1.83 -21.13 8.01
N VAL A 34 2.73 -20.16 8.20
CA VAL A 34 4.12 -20.39 8.58
C VAL A 34 4.19 -21.17 9.90
N MET A 35 3.39 -20.74 10.88
CA MET A 35 3.31 -21.38 12.19
C MET A 35 2.74 -22.81 12.12
N ARG A 36 1.97 -23.16 11.08
CA ARG A 36 1.50 -24.53 10.87
C ARG A 36 2.55 -25.40 10.16
N HIS A 37 3.29 -24.84 9.20
CA HIS A 37 4.25 -25.57 8.37
C HIS A 37 5.69 -25.54 8.90
N ARG A 38 5.95 -24.85 10.02
CA ARG A 38 7.26 -24.75 10.68
C ARG A 38 7.96 -26.07 11.01
N ARG A 39 7.25 -27.19 11.03
CA ARG A 39 7.83 -28.53 11.25
C ARG A 39 8.12 -29.31 9.96
N ALA A 40 7.60 -28.87 8.82
CA ALA A 40 7.65 -29.61 7.56
C ALA A 40 8.58 -28.97 6.51
N LEU A 41 8.94 -27.70 6.67
CA LEU A 41 9.74 -26.94 5.71
C LEU A 41 11.03 -26.42 6.34
N SER A 42 12.06 -26.24 5.51
CA SER A 42 13.27 -25.52 5.88
C SER A 42 12.95 -24.07 6.25
N GLN A 43 13.76 -23.44 7.10
CA GLN A 43 13.58 -22.03 7.46
C GLN A 43 13.63 -21.10 6.23
N ALA A 44 14.45 -21.43 5.23
CA ALA A 44 14.56 -20.66 4.00
C ALA A 44 13.26 -20.66 3.18
N ASP A 45 12.60 -21.82 3.09
CA ASP A 45 11.36 -21.96 2.31
C ASP A 45 10.18 -21.26 3.01
N LEU A 46 10.12 -21.35 4.34
CA LEU A 46 9.10 -20.65 5.14
C LEU A 46 9.20 -19.13 5.02
N PHE A 47 10.42 -18.60 4.99
CA PHE A 47 10.64 -17.16 4.83
C PHE A 47 10.26 -16.68 3.44
N THR A 48 10.63 -17.44 2.40
CA THR A 48 10.28 -17.12 1.01
C THR A 48 8.77 -17.11 0.81
N GLU A 49 8.07 -18.13 1.32
CA GLU A 49 6.61 -18.24 1.20
C GLU A 49 5.90 -17.14 1.99
N PHE A 50 6.34 -16.86 3.22
CA PHE A 50 5.82 -15.73 4.00
C PHE A 50 5.98 -14.40 3.28
N ARG A 51 7.17 -14.13 2.74
CA ARG A 51 7.47 -12.87 2.05
C ARG A 51 6.65 -12.71 0.78
N ARG A 52 6.39 -13.79 0.05
CA ARG A 52 5.54 -13.79 -1.15
C ARG A 52 4.10 -13.42 -0.81
N GLU A 53 3.55 -14.04 0.23
CA GLU A 53 2.15 -13.82 0.62
C GLU A 53 1.96 -12.46 1.28
N PHE A 54 2.93 -12.05 2.11
CA PHE A 54 3.00 -10.71 2.64
C PHE A 54 3.01 -9.65 1.53
N ALA A 55 3.86 -9.81 0.50
CA ALA A 55 3.93 -8.86 -0.61
C ALA A 55 2.60 -8.76 -1.38
N ARG A 56 1.94 -9.91 -1.60
CA ARG A 56 0.63 -9.98 -2.28
C ARG A 56 -0.46 -9.24 -1.52
N ILE A 57 -0.54 -9.47 -0.22
CA ILE A 57 -1.52 -8.82 0.68
C ILE A 57 -1.25 -7.32 0.78
N MET A 58 0.02 -6.92 0.91
CA MET A 58 0.43 -5.51 0.96
C MET A 58 0.03 -4.77 -0.31
N LEU A 59 0.18 -5.38 -1.50
CA LEU A 59 -0.21 -4.77 -2.77
C LEU A 59 -1.70 -4.42 -2.78
N VAL A 60 -2.56 -5.39 -2.42
CA VAL A 60 -4.02 -5.19 -2.36
C VAL A 60 -4.38 -4.13 -1.32
N GLY A 61 -3.78 -4.20 -0.12
CA GLY A 61 -3.99 -3.19 0.91
C GLY A 61 -3.63 -1.77 0.46
N LEU A 62 -2.56 -1.66 -0.31
CA LEU A 62 -2.10 -0.38 -0.84
C LEU A 62 -3.07 0.19 -1.88
N GLU A 63 -3.75 -0.64 -2.68
CA GLU A 63 -4.78 -0.18 -3.62
C GLU A 63 -5.94 0.54 -2.88
N PHE A 64 -6.41 -0.03 -1.77
CA PHE A 64 -7.43 0.61 -0.92
C PHE A 64 -6.90 1.89 -0.27
N LEU A 65 -5.69 1.86 0.29
CA LEU A 65 -5.10 3.06 0.90
C LEU A 65 -4.87 4.17 -0.14
N VAL A 66 -4.56 3.83 -1.39
CA VAL A 66 -4.40 4.82 -2.48
C VAL A 66 -5.75 5.41 -2.84
N ALA A 67 -6.78 4.57 -2.98
CA ALA A 67 -8.13 5.02 -3.29
C ALA A 67 -8.67 6.03 -2.26
N GLY A 68 -8.52 5.76 -0.96
CA GLY A 68 -9.00 6.66 0.10
C GLY A 68 -8.32 8.04 0.07
N ASP A 69 -7.04 8.06 -0.24
CA ASP A 69 -6.25 9.30 -0.32
C ASP A 69 -6.59 10.12 -1.57
N ILE A 70 -6.84 9.46 -2.70
CA ILE A 70 -7.37 10.12 -3.91
C ILE A 70 -8.75 10.75 -3.61
N ILE A 71 -9.62 10.06 -2.88
CA ILE A 71 -10.93 10.61 -2.49
C ILE A 71 -10.72 11.86 -1.62
N ARG A 72 -9.80 11.80 -0.65
CA ARG A 72 -9.49 12.93 0.25
C ARG A 72 -8.93 14.13 -0.52
N THR A 73 -8.08 13.91 -1.53
CA THR A 73 -7.48 15.00 -2.32
C THR A 73 -8.49 15.78 -3.15
N VAL A 74 -9.57 15.13 -3.61
CA VAL A 74 -10.63 15.77 -4.42
C VAL A 74 -11.59 16.63 -3.56
N VAL A 75 -11.71 16.34 -2.27
CA VAL A 75 -12.70 16.96 -1.36
C VAL A 75 -12.21 18.26 -0.72
N VAL A 76 -10.89 18.44 -0.63
CA VAL A 76 -10.28 19.60 0.01
C VAL A 76 -10.48 20.85 -0.87
N SER A 77 -11.19 21.84 -0.34
CA SER A 77 -11.52 23.09 -1.03
C SER A 77 -10.27 23.88 -1.44
N HIS A 78 -10.23 24.37 -2.67
CA HIS A 78 -9.08 25.05 -3.28
C HIS A 78 -8.77 26.43 -2.66
N THR A 79 -8.07 26.46 -1.52
CA THR A 79 -7.24 27.59 -1.10
C THR A 79 -5.75 27.24 -1.28
N LEU A 80 -4.87 28.21 -1.53
CA LEU A 80 -3.43 27.95 -1.70
C LEU A 80 -2.80 27.25 -0.47
N THR A 81 -3.32 27.53 0.72
CA THR A 81 -2.90 26.89 1.97
C THR A 81 -3.29 25.42 2.01
N ASP A 82 -4.53 25.09 1.62
CA ASP A 82 -5.02 23.71 1.61
C ASP A 82 -4.30 22.85 0.54
N ILE A 83 -4.01 23.44 -0.61
CA ILE A 83 -3.22 22.81 -1.69
C ILE A 83 -1.81 22.47 -1.18
N SER A 84 -1.21 23.31 -0.32
CA SER A 84 0.15 23.08 0.19
C SER A 84 0.23 21.87 1.14
N SER A 85 -0.74 21.72 2.06
CA SER A 85 -0.82 20.55 2.95
C SER A 85 -1.10 19.27 2.18
N LEU A 86 -1.95 19.35 1.14
CA LEU A 86 -2.24 18.23 0.27
C LEU A 86 -1.03 17.80 -0.56
N GLY A 87 -0.32 18.76 -1.15
CA GLY A 87 0.90 18.52 -1.90
C GLY A 87 1.99 17.88 -1.03
N LEU A 88 2.12 18.30 0.22
CA LEU A 88 3.04 17.68 1.18
C LEU A 88 2.68 16.21 1.45
N LEU A 89 1.40 15.90 1.65
CA LEU A 89 0.94 14.53 1.87
C LEU A 89 1.25 13.64 0.65
N VAL A 90 0.92 14.10 -0.56
CA VAL A 90 1.22 13.37 -1.81
C VAL A 90 2.72 13.17 -2.00
N LEU A 91 3.54 14.17 -1.67
CA LEU A 91 5.00 14.08 -1.73
C LEU A 91 5.55 13.00 -0.79
N ILE A 92 5.13 13.03 0.48
CA ILE A 92 5.54 12.03 1.49
C ILE A 92 5.15 10.63 1.01
N ARG A 93 3.92 10.47 0.52
CA ARG A 93 3.44 9.18 0.03
C ARG A 93 4.26 8.67 -1.14
N THR A 94 4.54 9.53 -2.11
CA THR A 94 5.32 9.19 -3.30
C THR A 94 6.72 8.76 -2.90
N VAL A 95 7.40 9.52 -2.04
CA VAL A 95 8.75 9.20 -1.57
C VAL A 95 8.76 7.88 -0.80
N LEU A 96 7.84 7.66 0.14
CA LEU A 96 7.80 6.42 0.93
C LEU A 96 7.57 5.19 0.06
N VAL A 97 6.56 5.22 -0.80
CA VAL A 97 6.25 4.09 -1.71
C VAL A 97 7.41 3.85 -2.67
N PHE A 98 8.03 4.92 -3.18
CA PHE A 98 9.17 4.85 -4.07
C PHE A 98 10.40 4.23 -3.39
N THR A 99 10.76 4.69 -2.20
CA THR A 99 11.90 4.17 -1.43
C THR A 99 11.70 2.70 -1.09
N MET A 100 10.50 2.31 -0.65
CA MET A 100 10.20 0.90 -0.35
C MET A 100 10.34 0.02 -1.61
N HIS A 101 9.86 0.50 -2.75
CA HIS A 101 10.00 -0.23 -4.02
C HIS A 101 11.47 -0.35 -4.44
N LEU A 102 12.28 0.70 -4.23
CA LEU A 102 13.71 0.71 -4.52
C LEU A 102 14.48 -0.25 -3.61
N GLU A 103 14.19 -0.27 -2.31
CA GLU A 103 14.80 -1.20 -1.35
C GLU A 103 14.46 -2.66 -1.67
N LEU A 104 13.21 -2.91 -2.09
CA LEU A 104 12.75 -4.27 -2.37
C LEU A 104 13.36 -4.85 -3.67
N HIS A 105 13.59 -4.01 -4.69
CA HIS A 105 14.08 -4.45 -6.00
C HIS A 105 15.57 -4.18 -6.23
N GLY A 106 16.20 -3.29 -5.45
CA GLY A 106 17.62 -2.94 -5.58
C GLY A 106 17.98 -2.17 -6.86
N HIS A 107 17.00 -1.86 -7.71
CA HIS A 107 17.19 -1.14 -8.98
C HIS A 107 16.09 -0.09 -9.15
N TRP A 108 16.37 0.93 -9.96
CA TRP A 108 15.41 1.98 -10.22
C TRP A 108 14.18 1.41 -10.97
N PRO A 109 12.96 1.91 -10.71
CA PRO A 109 11.75 1.36 -11.34
C PRO A 109 11.74 1.50 -12.87
N TRP A 110 12.49 2.46 -13.43
CA TRP A 110 12.64 2.67 -14.88
C TRP A 110 13.75 1.84 -15.54
N GLN A 111 14.45 0.97 -14.80
CA GLN A 111 15.49 0.09 -15.36
C GLN A 111 14.94 -1.23 -15.93
N ARG A 112 13.61 -1.43 -15.92
CA ARG A 112 12.95 -2.58 -16.57
C ARG A 112 12.90 -2.38 -18.09
N GLY A 113 13.98 -2.66 -18.80
CA GLY A 113 13.94 -2.54 -20.27
C GLY A 113 15.22 -2.78 -21.06
N ALA A 114 16.22 -3.50 -20.54
CA ALA A 114 17.45 -3.75 -21.29
C ALA A 114 17.99 -5.18 -21.21
N GLU A 115 17.14 -6.19 -21.00
CA GLU A 115 17.58 -7.60 -21.09
C GLU A 115 16.37 -8.50 -21.31
N GLN A 116 16.11 -8.83 -22.59
CA GLN A 116 15.54 -10.09 -23.10
C GLN A 116 15.05 -9.87 -24.55
N VAL A 117 16.02 -9.77 -25.47
CA VAL A 117 15.87 -10.22 -26.86
C VAL A 117 17.18 -10.88 -27.21
N ASP A 118 17.27 -12.19 -26.96
CA ASP A 118 18.14 -13.13 -27.67
C ASP A 118 17.32 -14.42 -27.88
#